data_AF-A0A821EQW8-F1
#
_entry.id   AF-A0A821EQW8-F1
#
_cell.length_a   1.000
_cell.length_b   1.000
_cell.length_c   1.000
_cell.angle_alpha   90.00
_cell.angle_beta   90.00
_cell.angle_gamma   90.00
#
_symmetry.space_group_name_H-M   'P 1'
#
loop_
_entity.id
_entity.type
_entity.pdbx_description
1 polymer ?
#
loop_
_entity_poly.entity_id
_entity_poly.type
_entity_poly.pdbx_seq_one_letter_code
_entity_poly.pdbx_strand_id
1 'polypeptide(L)'
;MELLTCNFSTTTKIESFLSCVAIMDIFKKYFEYEYYITMCGIRNVHFMGTLEDWKLLRNKTAKLKNLTAPTRDNFGSYIDGLLPIIDQFIQTYQGNVDNQFWNKVMDIEHVGGGESG
;
A
#
# COMPACT_ATOMS: atom_id res chain seq x y z
N MET A 1 6.85 -21.10 8.53
CA MET A 1 5.85 -20.54 7.59
C MET A 1 5.54 -21.51 6.44
N GLU A 2 6.45 -22.42 6.07
CA GLU A 2 6.22 -23.44 5.01
C GLU A 2 5.04 -24.39 5.25
N LEU A 3 4.69 -24.69 6.51
CA LEU A 3 3.65 -25.68 6.82
C LEU A 3 2.25 -25.28 6.31
N LEU A 4 1.97 -23.98 6.21
CA LEU A 4 0.65 -23.46 5.84
C LEU A 4 0.60 -22.95 4.40
N THR A 5 1.75 -22.72 3.78
CA THR A 5 1.85 -22.25 2.40
C THR A 5 1.65 -23.41 1.44
N CYS A 6 0.82 -23.23 0.42
CA CYS A 6 0.71 -24.21 -0.67
C CYS A 6 2.02 -24.24 -1.45
N ASN A 7 2.75 -25.36 -1.35
CA ASN A 7 4.04 -25.60 -2.00
C ASN A 7 4.12 -27.00 -2.64
N PHE A 8 2.99 -27.55 -3.07
CA PHE A 8 2.94 -28.84 -3.77
C PHE A 8 3.47 -28.71 -5.20
N SER A 9 3.94 -29.82 -5.79
CA SER A 9 4.48 -29.84 -7.15
C SER A 9 3.47 -29.44 -8.24
N THR A 10 2.17 -29.47 -7.93
CA THR A 10 1.07 -29.06 -8.80
C THR A 10 0.57 -27.64 -8.52
N THR A 11 1.10 -26.96 -7.49
CA THR A 11 0.65 -25.63 -7.08
C THR A 11 1.04 -24.56 -8.08
N THR A 12 0.07 -23.77 -8.51
CA THR A 12 0.27 -22.58 -9.35
C THR A 12 0.67 -21.36 -8.51
N LYS A 13 1.28 -20.34 -9.13
CA LYS A 13 1.68 -19.10 -8.45
C LYS A 13 0.50 -18.39 -7.75
N ILE A 14 -0.71 -18.53 -8.32
CA ILE A 14 -1.93 -17.94 -7.77
C ILE A 14 -2.35 -18.69 -6.50
N GLU A 15 -2.33 -20.02 -6.51
CA GLU A 15 -2.67 -20.83 -5.34
C GLU A 15 -1.68 -20.64 -4.20
N SER A 16 -0.39 -20.48 -4.51
CA SER A 16 0.62 -20.11 -3.51
C SER A 16 0.33 -18.74 -2.89
N PHE A 17 0.00 -17.73 -3.71
CA PHE A 17 -0.39 -16.40 -3.23
C PHE A 17 -1.67 -16.45 -2.37
N LEU A 18 -2.70 -17.18 -2.81
CA LEU A 18 -3.95 -17.35 -2.07
C LEU A 18 -3.72 -18.01 -0.71
N SER A 19 -2.80 -18.97 -0.63
CA SER A 19 -2.43 -19.58 0.66
C SER A 19 -1.82 -18.55 1.62
N CYS A 20 -0.96 -17.66 1.13
CA CYS A 20 -0.42 -16.55 1.93
C CYS A 20 -1.51 -15.57 2.39
N VAL A 21 -2.44 -15.21 1.49
CA VAL A 21 -3.57 -14.32 1.82
C VAL A 21 -4.49 -14.96 2.87
N ALA A 22 -4.81 -16.24 2.73
CA ALA A 22 -5.63 -16.97 3.69
C ALA A 22 -4.96 -17.05 5.07
N ILE A 23 -3.64 -17.28 5.12
CA ILE A 23 -2.87 -17.20 6.35
C ILE A 23 -2.98 -15.79 6.94
N MET A 24 -2.71 -14.74 6.16
CA MET A 24 -2.79 -13.35 6.65
C MET A 24 -4.19 -13.01 7.20
N ASP A 25 -5.26 -13.52 6.59
CA ASP A 25 -6.63 -13.34 7.05
C ASP A 25 -6.90 -14.04 8.39
N ILE A 26 -6.45 -15.29 8.56
CA ILE A 26 -6.55 -16.03 9.83
C ILE A 26 -5.79 -15.32 10.95
N PHE A 27 -4.62 -14.77 10.64
CA PHE A 27 -3.78 -14.08 11.60
C PHE A 27 -4.27 -12.66 11.92
N LYS A 28 -5.04 -12.04 11.02
CA LYS A 28 -5.56 -10.68 11.18
C LYS A 28 -6.28 -10.47 12.52
N LYS A 29 -7.03 -11.47 13.01
CA LYS A 29 -7.76 -11.38 14.29
C LYS A 29 -6.87 -11.39 15.54
N TYR A 30 -5.61 -11.78 15.40
CA TYR A 30 -4.63 -11.82 16.48
C TYR A 30 -3.72 -10.59 16.50
N PHE A 31 -3.83 -9.72 15.48
CA PHE A 31 -3.09 -8.47 15.39
C PHE A 31 -4.06 -7.30 15.50
N GLU A 32 -3.96 -6.55 16.59
CA GLU A 32 -4.54 -5.21 16.64
C GLU A 32 -3.62 -4.27 15.87
N TYR A 33 -4.12 -3.75 14.74
CA TYR A 33 -3.42 -2.74 13.96
C TYR A 33 -3.70 -1.37 14.56
N GLU A 34 -2.99 -1.03 15.64
CA GLU A 34 -2.97 0.34 16.16
C GLU A 34 -2.09 1.20 15.25
N TYR A 35 -2.66 2.27 14.69
CA TYR A 35 -1.91 3.26 13.94
C TYR A 35 -1.75 4.52 14.81
N TYR A 36 -0.52 4.81 15.21
CA TYR A 36 -0.18 6.06 15.88
C TYR A 36 0.15 7.11 14.82
N ILE A 37 -0.77 8.04 14.57
CA ILE A 37 -0.50 9.16 13.67
C ILE A 37 0.31 10.19 14.44
N THR A 38 1.62 10.23 14.18
CA THR A 38 2.47 11.29 14.70
C THR A 38 2.35 12.49 13.77
N MET A 39 1.88 13.64 14.27
CA MET A 39 1.71 14.92 13.53
C MET A 39 3.03 15.52 12.98
N CYS A 40 4.11 14.76 12.95
CA CYS A 40 5.44 15.19 12.55
C CYS A 40 5.96 14.53 11.26
N GLY A 41 5.09 13.77 10.57
CA GLY A 41 5.41 13.08 9.32
C GLY A 41 6.52 12.03 9.45
N ILE A 42 7.14 11.67 8.32
CA ILE A 42 8.25 10.71 8.24
C ILE A 42 9.55 11.50 8.02
N ARG A 43 10.38 11.60 9.06
CA ARG A 43 11.63 12.37 9.03
C ARG A 43 12.80 11.68 8.31
N ASN A 44 12.75 10.35 8.21
CA ASN A 44 13.79 9.58 7.54
C ASN A 44 13.15 8.37 6.87
N VAL A 45 13.40 8.23 5.57
CA VAL A 45 12.92 7.11 4.75
C VAL A 45 14.12 6.39 4.14
N HIS A 46 14.13 5.07 4.30
CA HIS A 46 15.08 4.19 3.64
C HIS A 46 14.34 3.31 2.64
N PHE A 47 14.56 3.54 1.35
CA PHE A 47 13.97 2.72 0.30
C PHE A 47 14.80 1.46 0.08
N MET A 48 14.16 0.30 0.21
CA MET A 48 14.71 -0.97 -0.24
C MET A 48 14.36 -1.20 -1.72
N GLY A 49 15.19 -1.98 -2.41
CA GLY A 49 15.02 -2.28 -3.84
C GLY A 49 15.55 -1.19 -4.78
N THR A 50 15.22 -1.31 -6.06
CA THR A 50 15.69 -0.43 -7.15
C THR A 50 14.62 0.55 -7.61
N LEU A 51 15.03 1.64 -8.27
CA LEU A 51 14.09 2.58 -8.90
C LEU A 51 13.07 1.89 -9.83
N GLU A 52 13.51 0.86 -10.56
CA GLU A 52 12.66 0.11 -11.48
C GLU A 52 11.61 -0.73 -10.74
N ASP A 53 11.92 -1.23 -9.54
CA ASP A 53 10.94 -1.91 -8.69
C ASP A 53 9.81 -0.96 -8.27
N TRP A 54 10.14 0.30 -7.93
CA TRP A 54 9.15 1.32 -7.55
C TRP A 54 8.30 1.78 -8.74
N LYS A 55 8.89 1.93 -9.93
CA LYS A 55 8.14 2.19 -11.17
C LYS A 55 7.22 1.01 -11.52
N LEU A 56 7.69 -0.22 -11.34
CA LEU A 56 6.90 -1.42 -11.57
C LEU A 56 5.73 -1.53 -10.58
N LEU A 57 5.98 -1.22 -9.30
CA LEU A 57 4.95 -1.14 -8.27
C LEU A 57 3.85 -0.16 -8.68
N ARG A 58 4.22 1.08 -9.03
CA ARG A 58 3.28 2.10 -9.51
C ARG A 58 2.43 1.61 -10.69
N ASN A 59 3.07 0.98 -11.69
CA ASN A 59 2.37 0.46 -12.87
C ASN A 59 1.36 -0.65 -12.51
N LYS A 60 1.76 -1.57 -11.64
CA LYS A 60 0.87 -2.64 -11.14
C LYS A 60 -0.29 -2.07 -10.34
N THR A 61 -0.03 -1.10 -9.45
CA THR A 61 -1.06 -0.40 -8.68
C THR A 61 -2.08 0.30 -9.58
N ALA A 62 -1.63 0.99 -10.63
CA ALA A 62 -2.53 1.60 -11.61
C ALA A 62 -3.40 0.56 -12.35
N LYS A 63 -2.83 -0.60 -12.69
CA LYS A 63 -3.57 -1.71 -13.32
C LYS A 63 -4.58 -2.36 -12.38
N LEU A 64 -4.32 -2.40 -11.07
CA LEU A 64 -5.24 -2.93 -10.07
C LEU A 64 -6.57 -2.17 -10.07
N LYS A 65 -6.56 -0.86 -10.36
CA LYS A 65 -7.78 -0.05 -10.54
C LYS A 65 -8.75 -0.65 -11.56
N ASN A 66 -8.22 -1.21 -12.65
CA ASN A 66 -9.03 -1.76 -13.74
C ASN A 66 -9.59 -3.16 -13.43
N LEU A 67 -9.07 -3.83 -12.40
CA LEU A 67 -9.49 -5.18 -12.02
C LEU A 67 -10.68 -5.17 -11.04
N THR A 68 -11.00 -4.02 -10.45
CA THR A 68 -12.17 -3.85 -9.61
C THR A 68 -13.36 -3.36 -10.41
N ALA A 69 -14.18 -4.31 -10.88
CA ALA A 69 -15.56 -4.08 -11.30
C ALA A 69 -16.42 -3.57 -10.11
N PRO A 70 -17.66 -3.10 -10.30
CA PRO A 70 -18.37 -2.15 -9.41
C PRO A 70 -18.86 -2.75 -8.08
N THR A 71 -18.22 -3.80 -7.58
CA THR A 71 -18.75 -4.62 -6.49
C THR A 71 -18.30 -4.21 -5.10
N ARG A 72 -17.42 -3.23 -4.90
CA ARG A 72 -17.13 -2.69 -3.55
C ARG A 72 -16.77 -1.21 -3.58
N ASP A 73 -17.47 -0.45 -2.74
CA ASP A 73 -17.31 0.98 -2.55
C ASP A 73 -15.83 1.36 -2.36
N ASN A 74 -15.43 2.45 -3.01
CA ASN A 74 -14.19 3.20 -2.78
C ASN A 74 -12.81 2.56 -3.09
N PHE A 75 -12.69 1.33 -3.62
CA PHE A 75 -11.35 0.81 -3.94
C PHE A 75 -10.64 1.60 -5.04
N GLY A 76 -11.36 2.00 -6.09
CA GLY A 76 -10.80 2.85 -7.15
C GLY A 76 -10.30 4.20 -6.60
N SER A 77 -11.10 4.85 -5.75
CA SER A 77 -10.74 6.10 -5.06
C SER A 77 -9.53 5.92 -4.14
N TYR A 78 -9.45 4.78 -3.45
CA TYR A 78 -8.28 4.43 -2.62
C TYR A 78 -7.01 4.32 -3.47
N ILE A 79 -7.08 3.66 -4.64
CA ILE A 79 -5.96 3.57 -5.58
C ILE A 79 -5.59 4.96 -6.11
N ASP A 80 -6.57 5.83 -6.39
CA ASP A 80 -6.34 7.20 -6.83
C ASP A 80 -5.60 8.05 -5.78
N GLY A 81 -5.89 7.86 -4.50
CA GLY A 81 -5.13 8.49 -3.41
C GLY A 81 -3.73 7.90 -3.21
N LEU A 82 -3.55 6.60 -3.47
CA LEU A 82 -2.28 5.90 -3.28
C LEU A 82 -1.25 6.20 -4.38
N LEU A 83 -1.69 6.39 -5.63
CA LEU A 83 -0.78 6.61 -6.77
C LEU A 83 0.14 7.85 -6.57
N PRO A 84 -0.36 9.03 -6.15
CA PRO A 84 0.48 10.19 -5.84
C PRO A 84 1.52 9.94 -4.75
N ILE A 85 1.21 9.10 -3.76
CA ILE A 85 2.16 8.73 -2.69
C ILE A 85 3.31 7.91 -3.28
N ILE A 86 3.01 6.92 -4.13
CA ILE A 86 4.04 6.12 -4.82
C ILE A 86 4.87 7.02 -5.76
N ASP A 87 4.24 8.01 -6.39
CA ASP A 87 4.96 9.01 -7.21
C ASP A 87 5.98 9.80 -6.39
N GLN A 88 5.62 10.22 -5.17
CA GLN A 88 6.54 10.89 -4.25
C GLN A 88 7.73 10.00 -3.85
N PHE A 89 7.51 8.70 -3.71
CA PHE A 89 8.59 7.74 -3.45
C PHE A 89 9.57 7.66 -4.61
N ILE A 90 9.06 7.61 -5.84
CA ILE A 90 9.87 7.62 -7.07
C ILE A 90 10.67 8.93 -7.18
N GLN A 91 10.02 10.08 -6.94
CA GLN A 91 10.70 11.38 -6.96
C GLN A 91 11.82 11.46 -5.91
N THR A 92 11.55 10.99 -4.70
CA THR A 92 12.55 10.94 -3.60
C THR A 92 13.74 10.05 -3.98
N TYR A 93 13.50 8.90 -4.61
CA TYR A 93 14.56 8.00 -5.09
C TYR A 93 15.42 8.66 -6.19
N GLN A 94 14.84 9.54 -7.00
CA GLN A 94 15.53 10.30 -8.05
C GLN A 94 16.28 11.54 -7.52
N GLY A 95 16.24 11.81 -6.21
CA GLY A 95 16.87 12.97 -5.58
C GLY A 95 15.98 14.21 -5.50
N ASN A 96 14.74 14.14 -6.00
CA ASN A 96 13.76 15.23 -5.93
C ASN A 96 12.91 15.08 -4.66
N VAL A 97 13.47 15.45 -3.51
CA VAL A 97 12.81 15.26 -2.22
C VAL A 97 11.83 16.40 -1.91
N ASP A 98 10.54 16.09 -1.81
CA ASP A 98 9.52 17.01 -1.32
C ASP A 98 9.41 16.94 0.21
N ASN A 99 10.13 17.85 0.88
CA ASN A 99 10.12 17.92 2.35
C ASN A 99 8.72 18.25 2.92
N GLN A 100 7.89 19.00 2.19
CA GLN A 100 6.54 19.34 2.66
C GLN A 100 5.66 18.09 2.67
N PHE A 101 5.74 17.27 1.63
CA PHE A 101 5.09 15.97 1.58
C PHE A 101 5.53 15.09 2.75
N TRP A 102 6.84 14.87 2.93
CA TRP A 102 7.36 13.97 3.98
C TRP A 102 7.01 14.44 5.40
N ASN A 103 7.00 15.75 5.64
CA ASN A 103 6.59 16.32 6.93
C ASN A 103 5.08 16.15 7.20
N LYS A 104 4.25 16.01 6.16
CA LYS A 104 2.78 15.96 6.27
C LYS A 104 2.14 14.63 5.89
N VAL A 105 2.92 13.65 5.43
CA VAL A 105 2.42 12.36 4.93
C VAL A 105 1.64 11.56 6.00
N MET A 106 1.82 11.89 7.27
CA MET A 106 1.06 11.35 8.41
C MET A 106 0.51 12.47 9.30
N ASP A 107 0.09 13.59 8.73
CA ASP A 107 -0.52 14.70 9.50
C ASP A 107 -2.06 14.56 9.55
N ILE A 108 -2.68 14.94 10.67
CA ILE A 108 -4.12 14.79 10.95
C ILE A 108 -4.92 16.00 10.43
N GLU A 109 -4.29 17.05 9.91
CA GLU A 109 -4.99 18.26 9.46
C GLU A 109 -5.97 18.06 8.28
N HIS A 110 -6.18 16.84 7.78
CA HIS A 110 -7.20 16.53 6.75
C HIS A 110 -8.04 15.27 7.04
N VAL A 111 -8.39 15.00 8.30
CA VAL A 111 -9.57 14.15 8.61
C VAL A 111 -10.79 15.06 8.81
N GLY A 112 -11.19 15.75 7.74
CA GLY A 112 -12.25 16.75 7.76
C GLY A 112 -12.91 16.93 6.39
N GLY A 113 -13.28 15.82 5.76
CA GLY A 113 -14.01 15.78 4.48
C GLY A 113 -15.31 14.97 4.56
N GLY A 114 -15.91 14.87 5.75
CA GLY A 114 -17.30 14.43 5.92
C GLY A 114 -18.18 15.67 5.91
N GLU A 115 -18.70 16.02 4.74
CA GLU A 115 -19.72 17.07 4.59
C GLU A 115 -20.91 16.72 5.48
N SER A 116 -21.12 17.56 6.51
CA SER A 116 -22.40 17.66 7.20
C SER A 116 -23.09 18.90 6.64
N GLY A 117 -23.97 18.68 5.67
CA GLY A 117 -24.93 19.65 5.14
C GLY A 117 -26.25 18.95 4.92
#